data_AF-A0A969WKN3-F1
#
_entry.id   AF-A0A969WKN3-F1
#
_cell.length_a   1.000
_cell.length_b   1.000
_cell.length_c   1.000
_cell.angle_alpha   90.00
_cell.angle_beta   90.00
_cell.angle_gamma   90.00
#
_symmetry.space_group_name_H-M   'P 1'
#
loop_
_entity.id
_entity.type
_entity.pdbx_description
1 polymer ?
#
loop_
_entity_poly.entity_id
_entity_poly.type
_entity_poly.pdbx_seq_one_letter_code
_entity_poly.pdbx_strand_id
1 'polypeptide(L)'
;DITRRQTRALLFRLASQSEPIPREQLCYLFWPDVPEMAARRRFSRLLTHLRRALPSPDFVSVTYDTVGLDYGRVWSDVVVGQKLLPGKSKIDQLATWQQFARLYRGQFLAGFSLPNSPEYEAWLIPEQQYWERLYLETLSRLVELYIQKGQFMTAVECAQRYLAVDALAEEIHCRLMELYVLMGDRRAALRQFENCQDVLKNELGVSPVSETRAMYETVFRERPYAIPVSL
;
A
#
# COMPACT_ATOMS: atom_id res chain seq x y z
N ASP A 1 24.34 8.53 -0.38
CA ASP A 1 23.11 8.76 -1.16
C ASP A 1 23.38 8.98 -2.63
N ILE A 2 22.53 8.40 -3.48
CA ILE A 2 22.58 8.59 -4.94
C ILE A 2 21.99 9.98 -5.26
N THR A 3 22.84 10.96 -5.54
CA THR A 3 22.40 12.36 -5.75
C THR A 3 21.58 12.54 -7.03
N ARG A 4 21.92 11.82 -8.10
CA ARG A 4 21.29 12.00 -9.42
C ARG A 4 19.90 11.37 -9.48
N ARG A 5 18.89 12.18 -9.77
CA ARG A 5 17.47 11.76 -9.83
C ARG A 5 17.20 10.64 -10.84
N GLN A 6 17.71 10.73 -12.07
CA GLN A 6 17.59 9.66 -13.06
C GLN A 6 18.27 8.35 -12.63
N THR A 7 19.40 8.44 -11.90
CA THR A 7 20.08 7.24 -11.39
C THR A 7 19.26 6.55 -10.30
N ARG A 8 18.61 7.33 -9.41
CA ARG A 8 17.63 6.80 -8.46
C ARG A 8 16.43 6.18 -9.15
N ALA A 9 15.88 6.84 -10.18
CA ALA A 9 14.76 6.33 -10.96
C ALA A 9 15.07 4.93 -11.55
N LEU A 10 16.27 4.75 -12.11
CA LEU A 10 16.71 3.43 -12.60
C LEU A 10 16.77 2.42 -11.45
N LEU A 11 17.39 2.76 -10.32
CA LEU A 11 17.44 1.86 -9.16
C LEU A 11 16.03 1.45 -8.71
N PHE A 12 15.11 2.40 -8.58
CA PHE A 12 13.73 2.13 -8.17
C PHE A 12 13.00 1.21 -9.15
N ARG A 13 13.19 1.43 -10.46
CA ARG A 13 12.62 0.56 -11.49
C ARG A 13 13.18 -0.85 -11.45
N LEU A 14 14.49 -1.01 -11.18
CA LEU A 14 15.10 -2.33 -11.02
C LEU A 14 14.68 -3.00 -9.70
N ALA A 15 14.45 -2.22 -8.64
CA ALA A 15 14.05 -2.70 -7.32
C ALA A 15 12.57 -3.07 -7.22
N SER A 16 11.74 -2.69 -8.19
CA SER A 16 10.29 -2.93 -8.17
C SER A 16 9.88 -4.34 -8.64
N GLN A 17 10.81 -5.15 -9.13
CA GLN A 17 10.55 -6.52 -9.59
C GLN A 17 11.78 -7.40 -9.42
N SER A 18 11.57 -8.71 -9.24
CA SER A 18 12.67 -9.68 -9.12
C SER A 18 13.31 -10.05 -10.45
N GLU A 19 12.56 -9.98 -11.54
CA GLU A 19 13.02 -10.42 -12.85
C GLU A 19 13.86 -9.34 -13.54
N PRO A 20 14.96 -9.71 -14.21
CA PRO A 20 15.74 -8.79 -15.04
C PRO A 20 14.87 -8.12 -16.11
N ILE A 21 15.10 -6.84 -16.36
CA ILE A 21 14.32 -6.05 -17.32
C ILE A 21 15.11 -5.92 -18.62
N PRO A 22 14.49 -6.12 -19.79
CA PRO A 22 15.11 -5.87 -21.08
C PRO A 22 15.67 -4.45 -21.19
N ARG A 23 16.88 -4.35 -21.73
CA ARG A 23 17.57 -3.06 -21.98
C ARG A 23 16.78 -2.17 -22.90
N GLU A 24 16.09 -2.75 -23.88
CA GLU A 24 15.19 -2.03 -24.78
C GLU A 24 14.06 -1.35 -24.02
N GLN A 25 13.38 -2.08 -23.14
CA GLN A 25 12.31 -1.53 -22.29
C GLN A 25 12.84 -0.40 -21.39
N LEU A 26 14.03 -0.57 -20.79
CA LEU A 26 14.65 0.50 -19.99
C LEU A 26 15.05 1.70 -20.86
N CYS A 27 15.53 1.49 -22.09
CA CYS A 27 15.84 2.58 -23.01
C CYS A 27 14.58 3.39 -23.36
N TYR A 28 13.48 2.70 -23.70
CA TYR A 28 12.20 3.33 -23.99
C TYR A 28 11.66 4.10 -22.77
N LEU A 29 11.73 3.51 -21.58
CA LEU A 29 11.27 4.13 -20.33
C LEU A 29 11.92 5.49 -20.04
N PHE A 30 13.22 5.63 -20.32
CA PHE A 30 13.97 6.86 -20.04
C PHE A 30 14.06 7.81 -21.23
N TRP A 31 13.99 7.29 -22.46
CA TRP A 31 14.21 8.05 -23.71
C TRP A 31 13.35 7.50 -24.86
N PRO A 32 12.02 7.65 -24.82
CA PRO A 32 11.11 7.11 -25.84
C PRO A 32 11.35 7.74 -27.22
N ASP A 33 11.65 9.04 -27.27
CA ASP A 33 11.79 9.82 -28.51
C ASP A 33 13.21 9.81 -29.09
N VAL A 34 14.09 8.96 -28.56
CA VAL A 34 15.51 8.93 -28.95
C VAL A 34 15.77 7.69 -29.80
N PRO A 35 16.44 7.81 -30.97
CA PRO A 35 16.81 6.66 -31.77
C PRO A 35 17.55 5.61 -30.94
N GLU A 36 17.22 4.34 -31.16
CA GLU A 36 17.62 3.22 -30.30
C GLU A 36 19.13 3.18 -29.99
N MET A 37 19.98 3.35 -31.01
CA MET A 37 21.45 3.37 -30.83
C MET A 37 21.92 4.51 -29.91
N ALA A 38 21.25 5.66 -29.94
CA ALA A 38 21.54 6.77 -29.05
C ALA A 38 20.99 6.51 -27.63
N ALA A 39 19.80 5.92 -27.51
CA ALA A 39 19.21 5.54 -26.23
C ALA A 39 20.09 4.49 -25.51
N ARG A 40 20.54 3.43 -26.20
CA ARG A 40 21.46 2.41 -25.66
C ARG A 40 22.78 3.01 -25.13
N ARG A 41 23.33 4.01 -25.83
CA ARG A 41 24.53 4.74 -25.37
C ARG A 41 24.26 5.58 -24.12
N ARG A 42 23.11 6.26 -24.03
CA ARG A 42 22.69 7.01 -22.84
C ARG A 42 22.44 6.06 -21.66
N PHE A 43 21.74 4.96 -21.89
CA PHE A 43 21.47 3.92 -20.89
C PHE A 43 22.75 3.32 -20.33
N SER A 44 23.73 3.00 -21.18
CA SER A 44 25.03 2.48 -20.73
C SER A 44 25.74 3.43 -19.76
N ARG A 45 25.70 4.74 -20.02
CA ARG A 45 26.26 5.75 -19.09
C ARG A 45 25.46 5.81 -17.79
N LEU A 46 24.13 5.78 -17.86
CA LEU A 46 23.26 5.78 -16.69
C LEU A 46 23.53 4.55 -15.80
N LEU A 47 23.70 3.39 -16.41
CA LEU A 47 24.07 2.14 -15.74
C LEU A 47 25.45 2.23 -15.08
N THR A 48 26.44 2.81 -15.76
CA THR A 48 27.75 3.08 -15.14
C THR A 48 27.63 4.00 -13.94
N HIS A 49 26.80 5.05 -14.02
CA HIS A 49 26.55 5.94 -12.90
C HIS A 49 25.87 5.22 -11.74
N LEU A 50 24.91 4.33 -12.01
CA LEU A 50 24.27 3.52 -10.98
C LEU A 50 25.28 2.59 -10.29
N ARG A 51 26.05 1.80 -11.05
CA ARG A 51 27.03 0.85 -10.48
C ARG A 51 28.09 1.55 -9.64
N ARG A 52 28.49 2.77 -9.99
CA ARG A 52 29.43 3.59 -9.20
C ARG A 52 28.82 4.20 -7.94
N ALA A 53 27.50 4.40 -7.93
CA ALA A 53 26.80 5.02 -6.80
C ALA A 53 26.37 3.99 -5.74
N LEU A 54 26.39 2.69 -6.08
CA LEU A 54 26.10 1.60 -5.15
C LEU A 54 27.38 1.18 -4.38
N PRO A 55 27.23 0.62 -3.16
CA PRO A 55 28.39 0.13 -2.39
C PRO A 55 29.19 -0.96 -3.09
N SER A 56 28.54 -1.78 -3.92
CA SER A 56 29.19 -2.75 -4.79
C SER A 56 28.57 -2.74 -6.18
N PRO A 57 29.38 -2.77 -7.26
CA PRO A 57 28.89 -2.87 -8.63
C PRO A 57 28.26 -4.24 -8.95
N ASP A 58 28.46 -5.25 -8.09
CA ASP A 58 27.94 -6.61 -8.23
C ASP A 58 26.49 -6.74 -7.75
N PHE A 59 25.94 -5.69 -7.13
CA PHE A 59 24.52 -5.62 -6.80
C PHE A 59 23.62 -5.50 -8.03
N VAL A 60 24.20 -5.14 -9.18
CA VAL A 60 23.49 -5.06 -10.46
C VAL A 60 23.92 -6.21 -11.34
N SER A 61 22.98 -7.09 -11.66
CA SER A 61 23.16 -8.15 -12.65
C SER A 61 22.92 -7.59 -14.04
N VAL A 62 23.89 -7.76 -14.93
CA VAL A 62 23.86 -7.24 -16.30
C VAL A 62 24.18 -8.36 -17.27
N THR A 63 23.26 -8.67 -18.16
CA THR A 63 23.50 -9.54 -19.32
C THR A 63 23.66 -8.70 -20.59
N TYR A 64 23.78 -9.36 -21.75
CA TYR A 64 23.82 -8.67 -23.03
C TYR A 64 22.56 -7.82 -23.26
N ASP A 65 21.40 -8.34 -22.86
CA ASP A 65 20.07 -7.86 -23.21
C ASP A 65 19.21 -7.43 -22.01
N THR A 66 19.56 -7.80 -20.77
CA THR A 66 18.78 -7.48 -19.57
C THR A 66 19.62 -6.83 -18.47
N VAL A 67 18.93 -6.11 -17.58
CA VAL A 67 19.51 -5.51 -16.37
C VAL A 67 18.56 -5.77 -15.21
N GLY A 68 19.10 -6.25 -14.09
CA GLY A 68 18.36 -6.47 -12.85
C GLY A 68 19.23 -6.23 -11.63
N LEU A 69 18.66 -6.46 -10.44
CA LEU A 69 19.43 -6.52 -9.20
C LEU A 69 19.72 -7.97 -8.83
N ASP A 70 20.87 -8.20 -8.19
CA ASP A 70 21.18 -9.50 -7.59
C ASP A 70 20.47 -9.62 -6.23
N TYR A 71 19.26 -10.18 -6.22
CA TYR A 71 18.46 -10.40 -5.02
C TYR A 71 19.01 -11.49 -4.07
N GLY A 72 20.14 -12.14 -4.42
CA GLY A 72 20.94 -12.90 -3.45
C GLY A 72 21.79 -11.98 -2.56
N ARG A 73 22.01 -10.72 -2.97
CA ARG A 73 22.85 -9.74 -2.28
C ARG A 73 22.10 -8.49 -1.84
N VAL A 74 20.95 -8.20 -2.46
CA VAL A 74 20.13 -7.03 -2.15
C VAL A 74 18.77 -7.41 -1.60
N TRP A 75 18.16 -6.46 -0.89
CA TRP A 75 16.81 -6.57 -0.36
C TRP A 75 15.93 -5.44 -0.93
N SER A 76 14.69 -5.79 -1.28
CA SER A 76 13.66 -4.85 -1.72
C SER A 76 12.36 -5.19 -1.00
N ASP A 77 11.75 -4.21 -0.35
CA ASP A 77 10.43 -4.35 0.28
C ASP A 77 9.36 -4.76 -0.72
N VAL A 78 9.40 -4.18 -1.92
CA VAL A 78 8.50 -4.53 -3.04
C VAL A 78 8.61 -6.01 -3.40
N VAL A 79 9.83 -6.50 -3.65
CA VAL A 79 10.03 -7.90 -4.06
C VAL A 79 9.69 -8.88 -2.96
N VAL A 80 9.95 -8.52 -1.69
CA VAL A 80 9.50 -9.34 -0.55
C VAL A 80 7.98 -9.31 -0.46
N GLY A 81 7.34 -8.15 -0.59
CA GLY A 81 5.89 -8.00 -0.59
C GLY A 81 5.22 -8.83 -1.68
N GLN A 82 5.74 -8.82 -2.92
CA GLN A 82 5.23 -9.63 -4.03
C GLN A 82 5.23 -11.13 -3.75
N LYS A 83 6.14 -11.63 -2.90
CA LYS A 83 6.21 -13.04 -2.50
C LYS A 83 5.22 -13.39 -1.38
N LEU A 84 4.74 -12.39 -0.63
CA LEU A 84 3.78 -12.56 0.46
C LEU A 84 2.32 -12.53 0.00
N LEU A 85 2.03 -12.04 -1.22
CA LEU A 85 0.66 -11.92 -1.71
C LEU A 85 -0.09 -13.28 -1.78
N PRO A 86 -1.38 -13.33 -1.38
CA PRO A 86 -2.18 -14.55 -1.38
C PRO A 86 -2.28 -15.15 -2.79
N GLY A 87 -2.35 -16.49 -2.87
CA GLY A 87 -2.32 -17.23 -4.14
C GLY A 87 -0.92 -17.65 -4.59
N LYS A 88 0.15 -17.02 -4.07
CA LYS A 88 1.55 -17.51 -4.22
C LYS A 88 2.03 -18.30 -3.01
N SER A 89 1.45 -18.06 -1.83
CA SER A 89 1.64 -18.87 -0.63
C SER A 89 0.38 -19.70 -0.36
N LYS A 90 0.54 -21.00 -0.14
CA LYS A 90 -0.57 -21.94 0.13
C LYS A 90 -1.23 -21.75 1.50
N ILE A 91 -0.75 -20.81 2.32
CA ILE A 91 -1.27 -20.61 3.66
C ILE A 91 -1.61 -19.13 3.86
N ASP A 92 -2.91 -18.86 3.88
CA ASP A 92 -3.53 -17.63 4.35
C ASP A 92 -3.31 -17.49 5.87
N GLN A 93 -2.05 -17.27 6.27
CA GLN A 93 -1.68 -17.09 7.67
C GLN A 93 -1.72 -15.61 8.01
N LEU A 94 -2.35 -15.28 9.13
CA LEU A 94 -2.28 -13.97 9.79
C LEU A 94 -0.86 -13.36 9.76
N ALA A 95 0.18 -14.19 9.96
CA ALA A 95 1.58 -13.77 9.93
C ALA A 95 2.01 -13.17 8.58
N THR A 96 1.53 -13.71 7.46
CA THR A 96 1.86 -13.24 6.11
C THR A 96 1.30 -11.83 5.89
N TRP A 97 0.03 -11.62 6.25
CA TRP A 97 -0.62 -10.31 6.18
C TRP A 97 0.02 -9.27 7.10
N GLN A 98 0.34 -9.68 8.34
CA GLN A 98 1.06 -8.83 9.28
C GLN A 98 2.43 -8.40 8.73
N GLN A 99 3.14 -9.34 8.10
CA GLN A 99 4.44 -9.04 7.49
C GLN A 99 4.31 -8.07 6.33
N PHE A 100 3.34 -8.26 5.43
CA PHE A 100 3.08 -7.34 4.33
C PHE A 100 2.74 -5.93 4.84
N ALA A 101 1.83 -5.83 5.82
CA ALA A 101 1.43 -4.55 6.42
C ALA A 101 2.58 -3.79 7.10
N ARG A 102 3.68 -4.46 7.47
CA ARG A 102 4.89 -3.83 8.03
C ARG A 102 5.85 -3.32 6.95
N LEU A 103 5.82 -3.91 5.76
CA LEU A 103 6.67 -3.47 4.64
C LEU A 103 6.15 -2.16 4.04
N TYR A 104 4.83 -1.98 4.02
CA TYR A 104 4.20 -0.77 3.52
C TYR A 104 4.40 0.39 4.51
N ARG A 105 5.21 1.37 4.11
CA ARG A 105 5.58 2.54 4.93
C ARG A 105 4.97 3.86 4.44
N GLY A 106 4.06 3.78 3.47
CA GLY A 106 3.48 4.91 2.75
C GLY A 106 3.38 4.61 1.25
N GLN A 107 2.87 5.58 0.49
CA GLN A 107 2.70 5.45 -0.95
C GLN A 107 4.01 5.03 -1.64
N PHE A 108 3.92 4.15 -2.62
CA PHE A 108 5.06 3.67 -3.38
C PHE A 108 5.84 4.84 -3.99
N LEU A 109 7.13 4.96 -3.63
CA LEU A 109 8.01 6.05 -4.02
C LEU A 109 7.41 7.44 -3.73
N ALA A 110 6.72 7.61 -2.60
CA ALA A 110 6.14 8.88 -2.16
C ALA A 110 7.14 10.05 -2.29
N GLY A 111 6.68 11.15 -2.89
CA GLY A 111 7.49 12.35 -3.11
C GLY A 111 8.55 12.23 -4.22
N PHE A 112 8.64 11.09 -4.91
CA PHE A 112 9.46 10.94 -6.10
C PHE A 112 8.64 11.21 -7.38
N SER A 113 9.29 11.79 -8.36
CA SER A 113 8.79 11.94 -9.73
C SER A 113 9.98 12.12 -10.66
N LEU A 114 9.79 12.06 -11.97
CA LEU A 114 10.78 12.30 -12.99
C LEU A 114 10.13 13.10 -14.14
N PRO A 115 9.94 14.43 -13.96
CA PRO A 115 9.09 15.24 -14.84
C PRO A 115 9.48 15.21 -16.33
N ASN A 116 10.76 15.00 -16.65
CA ASN A 116 11.28 14.97 -18.01
C ASN A 116 11.30 13.54 -18.60
N SER A 117 10.51 12.62 -18.08
CA SER A 117 10.44 11.23 -18.52
C SER A 117 8.98 10.74 -18.42
N PRO A 118 8.13 11.10 -19.39
CA PRO A 118 6.69 10.81 -19.34
C PRO A 118 6.39 9.31 -19.20
N GLU A 119 7.17 8.44 -19.86
CA GLU A 119 6.98 6.99 -19.74
C GLU A 119 7.33 6.45 -18.35
N TYR A 120 8.25 7.11 -17.64
CA TYR A 120 8.53 6.76 -16.25
C TYR A 120 7.36 7.14 -15.34
N GLU A 121 6.78 8.32 -15.53
CA GLU A 121 5.59 8.74 -14.78
C GLU A 121 4.38 7.85 -15.08
N ALA A 122 4.19 7.48 -16.36
CA ALA A 122 3.13 6.58 -16.79
C ALA A 122 3.28 5.16 -16.19
N TRP A 123 4.51 4.72 -15.92
CA TRP A 123 4.76 3.49 -15.16
C TRP A 123 4.52 3.68 -13.65
N LEU A 124 4.89 4.82 -13.08
CA LEU A 124 4.84 5.07 -11.64
C LEU A 124 3.41 5.12 -11.09
N ILE A 125 2.51 5.81 -11.78
CA ILE A 125 1.12 6.02 -11.33
C ILE A 125 0.37 4.69 -11.08
N PRO A 126 0.31 3.74 -12.04
CA PRO A 126 -0.39 2.47 -11.80
C PRO A 126 0.30 1.62 -10.72
N GLU A 127 1.63 1.69 -10.57
CA GLU A 127 2.32 1.01 -9.47
C GLU A 127 1.89 1.57 -8.11
N GLN A 128 1.78 2.89 -7.97
CA GLN A 128 1.28 3.52 -6.74
C GLN A 128 -0.11 3.03 -6.36
N GLN A 129 -1.04 3.06 -7.33
CA GLN A 129 -2.41 2.59 -7.15
C GLN A 129 -2.46 1.10 -6.81
N TYR A 130 -1.62 0.30 -7.46
CA TYR A 130 -1.54 -1.15 -7.21
C TYR A 130 -1.09 -1.44 -5.77
N TRP A 131 -0.01 -0.82 -5.31
CA TRP A 131 0.52 -1.05 -3.95
C TRP A 131 -0.39 -0.52 -2.86
N GLU A 132 -1.04 0.61 -3.08
CA GLU A 132 -2.03 1.17 -2.17
C GLU A 132 -3.26 0.25 -2.03
N ARG A 133 -3.82 -0.22 -3.15
CA ARG A 133 -4.94 -1.16 -3.13
C ARG A 133 -4.62 -2.44 -2.36
N LEU A 134 -3.45 -3.03 -2.60
CA LEU A 134 -3.02 -4.23 -1.89
C LEU A 134 -2.83 -4.00 -0.39
N TYR A 135 -2.37 -2.81 0.01
CA TYR A 135 -2.23 -2.45 1.40
C TYR A 135 -3.60 -2.29 2.09
N LEU A 136 -4.56 -1.62 1.44
CA LEU A 136 -5.93 -1.51 1.94
C LEU A 136 -6.60 -2.89 2.06
N GLU A 137 -6.46 -3.74 1.06
CA GLU A 137 -6.95 -5.14 1.09
C GLU A 137 -6.32 -5.91 2.27
N THR A 138 -5.02 -5.76 2.48
CA THR A 138 -4.30 -6.38 3.60
C THR A 138 -4.86 -5.92 4.94
N LEU A 139 -5.08 -4.61 5.13
CA LEU A 139 -5.62 -4.08 6.38
C LEU A 139 -7.05 -4.55 6.62
N SER A 140 -7.91 -4.53 5.60
CA SER A 140 -9.28 -5.05 5.68
C SER A 140 -9.28 -6.53 6.09
N ARG A 141 -8.41 -7.35 5.48
CA ARG A 141 -8.25 -8.76 5.86
C ARG A 141 -7.77 -8.94 7.30
N LEU A 142 -6.81 -8.11 7.74
CA LEU A 142 -6.32 -8.14 9.12
C LEU A 142 -7.40 -7.78 10.14
N VAL A 143 -8.25 -6.78 9.85
CA VAL A 143 -9.39 -6.42 10.70
C VAL A 143 -10.27 -7.65 10.97
N GLU A 144 -10.70 -8.33 9.90
CA GLU A 144 -11.57 -9.51 10.01
C GLU A 144 -10.88 -10.69 10.73
N LEU A 145 -9.60 -10.95 10.45
CA LEU A 145 -8.84 -12.01 11.13
C LEU A 145 -8.65 -11.75 12.63
N TYR A 146 -8.45 -10.48 13.02
CA TYR A 146 -8.34 -10.11 14.42
C TYR A 146 -9.67 -10.16 15.16
N ILE A 147 -10.78 -9.78 14.50
CA ILE A 147 -12.14 -9.97 15.02
C ILE A 147 -12.40 -11.43 15.34
N GLN A 148 -12.11 -12.34 14.39
CA GLN A 148 -12.30 -13.78 14.57
C GLN A 148 -11.48 -14.36 15.74
N LYS A 149 -10.35 -13.73 16.06
CA LYS A 149 -9.47 -14.12 17.18
C LYS A 149 -9.80 -13.40 18.50
N GLY A 150 -10.82 -12.55 18.53
CA GLY A 150 -11.18 -11.74 19.71
C GLY A 150 -10.16 -10.63 20.03
N GLN A 151 -9.26 -10.29 19.10
CA GLN A 151 -8.23 -9.28 19.26
C GLN A 151 -8.73 -7.90 18.80
N PHE A 152 -9.79 -7.40 19.44
CA PHE A 152 -10.53 -6.22 18.99
C PHE A 152 -9.68 -4.93 18.93
N MET A 153 -8.81 -4.70 19.92
CA MET A 153 -7.92 -3.52 19.91
C MET A 153 -7.00 -3.50 18.69
N THR A 154 -6.42 -4.64 18.32
CA THR A 154 -5.56 -4.75 17.13
C THR A 154 -6.35 -4.60 15.83
N ALA A 155 -7.61 -5.05 15.81
CA ALA A 155 -8.52 -4.81 14.69
C ALA A 155 -8.80 -3.30 14.52
N VAL A 156 -9.02 -2.58 15.63
CA VAL A 156 -9.19 -1.12 15.62
C VAL A 156 -7.96 -0.42 15.05
N GLU A 157 -6.76 -0.79 15.47
CA GLU A 157 -5.52 -0.23 14.92
C GLU A 157 -5.41 -0.44 13.40
N CYS A 158 -5.79 -1.61 12.89
CA CYS A 158 -5.77 -1.89 11.45
C CYS A 158 -6.80 -1.04 10.68
N ALA A 159 -8.01 -0.91 11.22
CA ALA A 159 -9.05 -0.11 10.59
C ALA A 159 -8.73 1.40 10.63
N GLN A 160 -8.13 1.91 11.71
CA GLN A 160 -7.65 3.29 11.78
C GLN A 160 -6.54 3.55 10.76
N ARG A 161 -5.60 2.61 10.59
CA ARG A 161 -4.57 2.68 9.54
C ARG A 161 -5.16 2.65 8.14
N TYR A 162 -6.28 1.96 7.93
CA TYR A 162 -6.99 1.95 6.65
C TYR A 162 -7.56 3.34 6.38
N LEU A 163 -8.32 3.90 7.34
CA LEU A 163 -8.94 5.22 7.18
C LEU A 163 -7.95 6.37 7.07
N ALA A 164 -6.71 6.19 7.55
CA ALA A 164 -5.63 7.15 7.32
C ALA A 164 -5.17 7.20 5.85
N VAL A 165 -5.44 6.15 5.07
CA VAL A 165 -5.15 6.09 3.63
C VAL A 165 -6.40 6.40 2.81
N ASP A 166 -7.54 5.80 3.18
CA ASP A 166 -8.84 6.03 2.54
C ASP A 166 -9.89 6.38 3.59
N ALA A 167 -10.03 7.68 3.84
CA ALA A 167 -10.97 8.22 4.82
C ALA A 167 -12.45 8.14 4.37
N LEU A 168 -12.71 7.77 3.11
CA LEU A 168 -14.07 7.70 2.55
C LEU A 168 -14.66 6.29 2.59
N ALA A 169 -13.91 5.30 3.07
CA ALA A 169 -14.33 3.91 3.18
C ALA A 169 -15.37 3.70 4.30
N GLU A 170 -16.64 3.94 3.97
CA GLU A 170 -17.78 3.80 4.88
C GLU A 170 -17.83 2.42 5.56
N GLU A 171 -17.51 1.35 4.85
CA GLU A 171 -17.50 -0.01 5.37
C GLU A 171 -16.50 -0.19 6.52
N ILE A 172 -15.37 0.52 6.47
CA ILE A 172 -14.35 0.48 7.53
C ILE A 172 -14.76 1.37 8.71
N HIS A 173 -15.43 2.49 8.47
CA HIS A 173 -16.09 3.25 9.54
C HIS A 173 -17.11 2.39 10.30
N CYS A 174 -17.93 1.62 9.58
CA CYS A 174 -18.86 0.65 10.15
C CYS A 174 -18.14 -0.38 11.02
N ARG A 175 -17.10 -1.05 10.51
CA ARG A 175 -16.34 -2.00 11.33
C ARG A 175 -15.72 -1.40 12.58
N LEU A 176 -15.22 -0.17 12.53
CA LEU A 176 -14.74 0.51 13.73
C LEU A 176 -15.84 0.75 14.77
N MET A 177 -17.02 1.20 14.33
CA MET A 177 -18.16 1.38 15.23
C MET A 177 -18.54 0.06 15.93
N GLU A 178 -18.56 -1.04 15.19
CA GLU A 178 -18.86 -2.39 15.68
C GLU A 178 -17.84 -2.85 16.72
N LEU A 179 -16.55 -2.67 16.42
CA LEU A 179 -15.46 -2.99 17.31
C LEU A 179 -15.56 -2.21 18.62
N TYR A 180 -15.86 -0.91 18.56
CA TYR A 180 -16.05 -0.10 19.76
C TYR A 180 -17.24 -0.58 20.61
N VAL A 181 -18.34 -1.00 19.98
CA VAL A 181 -19.50 -1.58 20.69
C VAL A 181 -19.15 -2.91 21.35
N LEU A 182 -18.44 -3.79 20.65
CA LEU A 182 -17.97 -5.08 21.20
C LEU A 182 -17.07 -4.89 22.42
N MET A 183 -16.31 -3.80 22.47
CA MET A 183 -15.47 -3.44 23.62
C MET A 183 -16.21 -2.61 24.69
N GLY A 184 -17.49 -2.32 24.50
CA GLY A 184 -18.31 -1.54 25.44
C GLY A 184 -18.11 -0.02 25.37
N ASP A 185 -17.33 0.50 24.41
CA ASP A 185 -17.09 1.94 24.23
C ASP A 185 -18.08 2.56 23.23
N ARG A 186 -19.35 2.64 23.65
CA ARG A 186 -20.42 3.27 22.86
C ARG A 186 -20.14 4.75 22.54
N ARG A 187 -19.33 5.44 23.34
CA ARG A 187 -18.94 6.85 23.07
C ARG A 187 -17.96 6.92 21.89
N ALA A 188 -17.01 6.01 21.80
CA ALA A 188 -16.10 5.93 20.65
C ALA A 188 -16.85 5.58 19.37
N ALA A 189 -17.82 4.65 19.42
CA ALA A 189 -18.68 4.35 18.27
C ALA A 189 -19.44 5.59 17.76
N LEU A 190 -19.96 6.43 18.67
CA LEU A 190 -20.68 7.65 18.29
C LEU A 190 -19.77 8.65 17.58
N ARG A 191 -18.60 8.92 18.18
CA ARG A 191 -17.59 9.81 17.56
C ARG A 191 -17.16 9.30 16.18
N GLN A 192 -17.05 7.99 16.01
CA GLN A 192 -16.67 7.41 14.73
C GLN A 192 -17.74 7.60 13.65
N PHE A 193 -19.02 7.57 14.02
CA PHE A 193 -20.13 7.91 13.12
C PHE A 193 -20.11 9.38 12.71
N GLU A 194 -19.91 10.28 13.68
CA GLU A 194 -19.79 11.73 13.43
C GLU A 194 -18.62 12.02 12.48
N ASN A 195 -17.46 11.39 12.72
CA ASN A 195 -16.31 11.51 11.82
C ASN A 195 -16.62 11.02 10.39
N CYS A 196 -17.34 9.90 10.26
CA CYS A 196 -17.77 9.38 8.95
C CYS A 196 -18.67 10.39 8.22
N GLN A 197 -19.65 10.96 8.92
CA GLN A 197 -20.55 11.97 8.38
C GLN A 197 -19.79 13.21 7.92
N ASP A 198 -18.88 13.70 8.74
CA ASP A 198 -18.13 14.92 8.45
C ASP A 198 -17.21 14.75 7.24
N VAL A 199 -16.48 13.63 7.14
CA VAL A 199 -15.59 13.37 6.01
C VAL A 199 -16.36 13.21 4.71
N LEU A 200 -17.44 12.41 4.69
CA LEU A 200 -18.27 12.23 3.48
C LEU A 200 -18.91 13.54 3.03
N LYS A 201 -19.38 14.35 3.98
CA LYS A 201 -19.99 15.64 3.67
C LYS A 201 -18.96 16.64 3.13
N ASN A 202 -17.78 16.70 3.71
CA ASN A 202 -16.74 17.65 3.31
C ASN A 202 -16.11 17.29 1.96
N GLU A 203 -15.86 16.01 1.70
CA GLU A 203 -15.16 15.56 0.49
C GLU A 203 -16.10 15.28 -0.68
N LEU A 204 -17.30 14.76 -0.42
CA LEU A 204 -18.24 14.31 -1.45
C LEU A 204 -19.59 15.04 -1.43
N GLY A 205 -19.89 15.83 -0.40
CA GLY A 205 -21.18 16.49 -0.24
C GLY A 205 -22.36 15.55 0.03
N VAL A 206 -22.08 14.27 0.36
CA VAL A 206 -23.09 13.25 0.60
C VAL A 206 -23.23 12.94 2.10
N SER A 207 -24.33 12.28 2.45
CA SER A 207 -24.53 11.70 3.79
C SER A 207 -24.27 10.18 3.74
N PRO A 208 -23.94 9.53 4.87
CA PRO A 208 -23.68 8.09 4.88
C PRO A 208 -24.80 7.26 4.28
N VAL A 209 -24.46 6.12 3.70
CA VAL A 209 -25.44 5.19 3.12
C VAL A 209 -26.38 4.61 4.18
N SER A 210 -27.47 4.01 3.72
CA SER A 210 -28.51 3.43 4.60
C SER A 210 -27.96 2.37 5.55
N GLU A 211 -26.96 1.59 5.12
CA GLU A 211 -26.32 0.56 5.94
C GLU A 211 -25.55 1.18 7.12
N THR A 212 -24.75 2.21 6.86
CA THR A 212 -24.04 2.99 7.89
C THR A 212 -25.01 3.61 8.90
N ARG A 213 -26.15 4.12 8.41
CA ARG A 213 -27.21 4.66 9.28
C ARG A 213 -27.96 3.59 10.06
N ALA A 214 -28.28 2.46 9.44
CA ALA A 214 -28.95 1.34 10.09
C ALA A 214 -28.09 0.80 11.24
N MET A 215 -26.78 0.67 11.02
CA MET A 215 -25.84 0.31 12.06
C MET A 215 -25.84 1.30 13.22
N TYR A 216 -25.77 2.60 12.91
CA TYR A 216 -25.91 3.64 13.93
C TYR A 216 -27.24 3.49 14.70
N GLU A 217 -28.35 3.26 14.00
CA GLU A 217 -29.64 3.03 14.65
C GLU A 217 -29.64 1.77 15.52
N THR A 218 -29.04 0.65 15.11
CA THR A 218 -28.94 -0.55 15.95
C THR A 218 -28.11 -0.30 17.21
N VAL A 219 -26.95 0.34 17.06
CA VAL A 219 -26.07 0.66 18.20
C VAL A 219 -26.72 1.64 19.17
N PHE A 220 -27.51 2.60 18.65
CA PHE A 220 -27.98 3.74 19.43
C PHE A 220 -29.48 3.78 19.77
N ARG A 221 -30.35 3.04 19.07
CA ARG A 221 -31.80 2.94 19.37
C ARG A 221 -32.19 1.81 20.32
N GLU A 222 -31.32 0.84 20.61
CA GLU A 222 -31.59 -0.08 21.72
C GLU A 222 -31.24 0.59 23.07
N ARG A 223 -32.30 0.92 23.82
CA ARG A 223 -32.29 1.32 25.23
C ARG A 223 -32.25 0.06 26.13
N PRO A 224 -31.82 0.19 27.40
CA PRO A 224 -30.97 -0.76 28.12
C PRO A 224 -31.71 -2.00 28.60
N TYR A 225 -30.99 -3.12 28.70
CA TYR A 225 -31.42 -4.29 29.46
C TYR A 225 -31.76 -3.84 30.89
N ALA A 226 -33.05 -3.75 31.18
CA ALA A 226 -33.53 -3.54 32.53
C ALA A 226 -33.11 -4.76 33.36
N ILE A 227 -32.25 -4.57 34.34
CA ILE A 227 -32.04 -5.58 35.38
C ILE A 227 -33.35 -5.65 36.17
N PRO A 228 -34.07 -6.79 36.20
CA PRO A 228 -35.17 -6.94 37.14
C PRO A 228 -34.55 -6.92 38.53
N VAL A 229 -34.84 -5.87 39.30
CA VAL A 229 -34.61 -5.89 40.74
C VAL A 229 -35.70 -6.78 41.33
N SER A 230 -35.34 -8.00 41.67
CA SER A 230 -36.16 -8.84 42.54
C SER A 230 -36.03 -8.34 43.97
N LEU A 231 -37.17 -7.97 44.58
CA LEU A 231 -37.33 -7.69 46.01
C LEU A 231 -37.05 -8.94 46.86
#